data_AF-A0A4V2BGT2-F1
#
_entry.id   AF-A0A4V2BGT2-F1
#
_cell.length_a   1.000
_cell.length_b   1.000
_cell.length_c   1.000
_cell.angle_alpha   90.00
_cell.angle_beta   90.00
_cell.angle_gamma   90.00
#
_symmetry.space_group_name_H-M   'P 1'
#
loop_
_entity.id
_entity.type
_entity.pdbx_description
1 polymer ?
#
loop_
_entity_poly.entity_id
_entity_poly.type
_entity_poly.pdbx_seq_one_letter_code
_entity_poly.pdbx_strand_id
1 'polypeptide(L)'
;HHHRHRLEAGLPAGLKTVPMVVLVNGGSASASEIVAGALQDYKRAIIMGSQTFGKGSVQTLRQLSADTAVKLTTARYYTPKGRPIQATGIVPDMRVDETAEGDALAVLRVREADLQRHLASEGESAKTQTATAKSQKEAIEAQQRAAAQLKDRKPLDYGSKDDFQLAQAINHFKGQPVQLAKAELDADKPAAPKTLPGTETKPPEIKAPAK
;
A
#
# COMPACT_ATOMS: atom_id res chain seq x y z
N HIS A 1 27.11 -16.48 -20.21
CA HIS A 1 25.79 -17.15 -20.36
C HIS A 1 24.89 -16.75 -19.20
N HIS A 2 23.97 -15.80 -19.38
CA HIS A 2 22.94 -15.48 -18.40
C HIS A 2 21.57 -15.86 -18.98
N HIS A 3 20.97 -16.91 -18.44
CA HIS A 3 19.62 -17.34 -18.77
C HIS A 3 18.62 -16.31 -18.22
N ARG A 4 18.27 -15.33 -19.05
CA ARG A 4 17.00 -14.60 -18.93
C ARG A 4 15.89 -15.59 -19.30
N HIS A 5 15.36 -16.31 -18.31
CA HIS A 5 14.09 -16.99 -18.49
C HIS A 5 13.01 -15.94 -18.78
N ARG A 6 12.75 -15.73 -20.07
CA ARG A 6 11.66 -14.92 -20.58
C ARG A 6 10.35 -15.63 -20.18
N LEU A 7 9.66 -15.11 -19.16
CA LEU A 7 8.31 -15.49 -18.76
C LEU A 7 7.24 -15.08 -19.81
N GLU A 8 7.55 -15.19 -21.11
CA GLU A 8 6.58 -14.89 -22.18
C GLU A 8 6.14 -16.14 -22.96
N ALA A 9 6.65 -17.32 -22.62
CA ALA A 9 6.15 -18.56 -23.19
C ALA A 9 4.86 -18.99 -22.46
N GLY A 10 3.71 -18.64 -23.03
CA GLY A 10 2.44 -19.32 -22.73
C GLY A 10 1.43 -18.58 -21.84
N LEU A 11 1.59 -17.28 -21.59
CA LEU A 11 0.53 -16.53 -20.89
C LEU A 11 -0.66 -16.29 -21.86
N PRO A 12 -1.90 -16.67 -21.48
CA PRO A 12 -3.09 -16.37 -22.27
C PRO A 12 -3.14 -14.89 -22.66
N ALA A 13 -3.47 -14.59 -23.93
CA ALA A 13 -3.48 -13.22 -24.45
C ALA A 13 -4.33 -12.25 -23.61
N GLY A 14 -5.37 -12.76 -22.94
CA GLY A 14 -6.25 -11.98 -22.06
C GLY A 14 -5.60 -11.51 -20.75
N LEU A 15 -4.51 -12.10 -20.26
CA LEU A 15 -3.92 -11.71 -18.97
C LEU A 15 -3.40 -10.27 -18.94
N LYS A 16 -3.06 -9.69 -20.10
CA LYS A 16 -2.63 -8.29 -20.20
C LYS A 16 -3.81 -7.31 -20.29
N THR A 17 -5.01 -7.77 -20.66
CA THR A 17 -6.16 -6.90 -21.01
C THR A 17 -7.38 -7.06 -20.12
N VAL A 18 -7.49 -8.15 -19.34
CA VAL A 18 -8.62 -8.37 -18.43
C VAL A 18 -8.63 -7.27 -17.35
N PRO A 19 -9.76 -6.54 -17.17
CA PRO A 19 -9.93 -5.57 -16.10
C PRO A 19 -9.61 -6.17 -14.74
N MET A 20 -8.90 -5.42 -13.89
CA MET A 20 -8.41 -5.91 -12.61
C MET A 20 -8.59 -4.84 -11.53
N VAL A 21 -9.13 -5.28 -10.40
CA VAL A 21 -9.16 -4.54 -9.14
C VAL A 21 -8.38 -5.35 -8.12
N VAL A 22 -7.53 -4.69 -7.34
CA VAL A 22 -6.80 -5.29 -6.23
C VAL A 22 -7.31 -4.68 -4.93
N LEU A 23 -7.86 -5.53 -4.07
CA LEU A 23 -8.32 -5.12 -2.74
C LEU A 23 -7.13 -5.08 -1.77
N VAL A 24 -7.00 -3.97 -1.05
CA VAL A 24 -5.96 -3.76 -0.04
C VAL A 24 -6.54 -3.16 1.23
N ASN A 25 -5.85 -3.38 2.34
CA ASN A 25 -6.23 -2.84 3.64
C ASN A 25 -5.00 -2.55 4.50
N GLY A 26 -5.20 -2.01 5.70
CA GLY A 26 -4.13 -1.76 6.68
C GLY A 26 -3.34 -3.01 7.13
N GLY A 27 -3.82 -4.22 6.87
CA GLY A 27 -3.06 -5.47 7.09
C GLY A 27 -2.14 -5.85 5.91
N SER A 28 -2.32 -5.22 4.75
CA SER A 28 -1.47 -5.43 3.59
C SER A 28 -0.11 -4.79 3.84
N ALA A 29 0.96 -5.59 3.83
CA ALA A 29 2.31 -5.14 4.18
C ALA A 29 3.39 -5.80 3.31
N SER A 30 4.56 -5.16 3.19
CA SER A 30 5.76 -5.76 2.57
C SER A 30 5.54 -6.12 1.09
N ALA A 31 5.75 -7.36 0.68
CA ALA A 31 5.66 -7.79 -0.71
C ALA A 31 4.32 -7.44 -1.38
N SER A 32 3.21 -7.51 -0.64
CA SER A 32 1.89 -7.14 -1.16
C SER A 32 1.81 -5.65 -1.54
N GLU A 33 2.51 -4.78 -0.81
CA GLU A 33 2.59 -3.34 -1.10
C GLU A 33 3.43 -3.07 -2.35
N ILE A 34 4.51 -3.83 -2.55
CA ILE A 34 5.32 -3.74 -3.76
C ILE A 34 4.48 -4.13 -4.98
N VAL A 35 3.74 -5.24 -4.88
CA VAL A 35 2.89 -5.72 -5.97
C VAL A 35 1.76 -4.75 -6.26
N ALA A 36 1.03 -4.29 -5.23
CA ALA A 36 -0.04 -3.31 -5.38
C ALA A 36 0.48 -2.00 -5.99
N GLY A 37 1.59 -1.46 -5.47
CA GLY A 37 2.20 -0.25 -5.98
C GLY A 37 2.67 -0.37 -7.43
N ALA A 38 3.23 -1.51 -7.82
CA ALA A 38 3.63 -1.76 -9.21
C ALA A 38 2.42 -1.84 -10.15
N LEU A 39 1.38 -2.57 -9.77
CA LEU A 39 0.14 -2.68 -10.54
C LEU A 39 -0.54 -1.31 -10.71
N GLN A 40 -0.55 -0.50 -9.65
CA GLN A 40 -1.07 0.86 -9.64
C GLN A 40 -0.24 1.78 -10.56
N ASP A 41 1.08 1.78 -10.41
CA ASP A 41 1.96 2.67 -11.15
C ASP A 41 1.89 2.44 -12.66
N TYR A 42 1.80 1.17 -13.08
CA TYR A 42 1.63 0.79 -14.47
C TYR A 42 0.18 0.90 -14.97
N LYS A 43 -0.76 1.36 -14.13
CA LYS A 43 -2.19 1.40 -14.44
C LYS A 43 -2.73 0.04 -14.90
N ARG A 44 -2.13 -1.05 -14.41
CA ARG A 44 -2.56 -2.41 -14.75
C ARG A 44 -3.80 -2.79 -13.95
N ALA A 45 -3.92 -2.33 -12.71
CA ALA A 45 -5.08 -2.56 -11.87
C ALA A 45 -5.48 -1.28 -11.14
N ILE A 46 -6.75 -1.21 -10.77
CA ILE A 46 -7.26 -0.21 -9.82
C ILE A 46 -7.06 -0.79 -8.42
N ILE A 47 -6.42 -0.02 -7.55
CA ILE A 47 -6.26 -0.38 -6.14
C ILE A 47 -7.46 0.16 -5.36
N MET A 48 -8.14 -0.70 -4.62
CA MET A 48 -9.36 -0.37 -3.88
C MET A 48 -9.27 -0.83 -2.42
N GLY A 49 -9.84 -0.06 -1.50
CA GLY A 49 -9.93 -0.42 -0.08
C GLY A 49 -9.33 0.66 0.83
N SER A 50 -8.55 0.27 1.84
CA SER A 50 -7.91 1.20 2.78
C SER A 50 -6.39 1.24 2.63
N GLN A 51 -5.76 2.33 3.10
CA GLN A 51 -4.31 2.51 3.01
C GLN A 51 -3.57 1.34 3.66
N THR A 52 -2.51 0.87 3.01
CA THR A 52 -1.71 -0.27 3.48
C THR A 52 -0.78 0.11 4.64
N PHE A 53 -0.13 -0.89 5.23
CA PHE A 53 0.62 -0.74 6.47
C PHE A 53 1.83 0.21 6.38
N GLY A 54 2.58 0.22 5.27
CA GLY A 54 3.77 1.05 5.07
C GLY A 54 5.10 0.36 5.35
N LYS A 55 5.20 -0.97 5.24
CA LYS A 55 6.45 -1.70 5.46
C LYS A 55 7.24 -1.80 4.16
N GLY A 56 8.04 -0.77 3.90
CA GLY A 56 8.86 -0.64 2.71
C GLY A 56 10.35 -0.90 2.92
N SER A 57 10.75 -1.81 3.83
CA SER A 57 12.17 -2.07 4.10
C SER A 57 12.54 -3.55 4.08
N VAL A 58 13.77 -3.84 3.66
CA VAL A 58 14.38 -5.17 3.67
C VAL A 58 15.21 -5.32 4.92
N GLN A 59 14.94 -6.38 5.68
CA GLN A 59 15.69 -6.72 6.88
C GLN A 59 16.41 -8.05 6.66
N THR A 60 17.71 -8.07 6.89
CA THR A 60 18.56 -9.25 6.79
C THR A 60 19.04 -9.63 8.18
N LEU A 61 18.98 -10.92 8.51
CA LEU A 61 19.61 -11.45 9.72
C LEU A 61 21.09 -11.75 9.42
N ARG A 62 21.98 -11.21 10.24
CA ARG A 62 23.42 -11.50 10.25
C ARG A 62 23.75 -12.24 11.53
N GLN A 63 24.17 -13.48 11.40
CA GLN A 63 24.50 -14.32 12.53
C GLN A 63 25.84 -13.88 13.13
N LEU A 64 25.89 -13.72 14.45
CA LEU A 64 27.10 -13.35 15.19
C LEU A 64 27.70 -14.57 15.90
N SER A 65 26.86 -15.49 16.36
CA SER A 65 27.24 -16.78 16.95
C SER A 65 26.15 -17.82 16.68
N ALA A 66 26.31 -19.05 17.18
CA ALA A 66 25.29 -20.10 17.05
C ALA A 66 23.89 -19.62 17.50
N ASP A 67 23.82 -18.83 18.58
CA ASP A 67 22.57 -18.45 19.23
C ASP A 67 22.24 -16.94 19.13
N THR A 68 23.07 -16.15 18.44
CA THR A 68 22.88 -14.70 18.33
C THR A 68 22.90 -14.21 16.89
N ALA A 69 21.98 -13.30 16.56
CA ALA A 69 21.92 -12.65 15.25
C ALA A 69 21.48 -11.19 15.38
N VAL A 70 21.98 -10.35 14.48
CA VAL A 70 21.57 -8.95 14.32
C VAL A 70 20.62 -8.85 13.13
N LYS A 71 19.47 -8.23 13.36
CA LYS A 71 18.53 -7.86 12.30
C LYS A 71 18.88 -6.47 11.79
N LEU A 72 19.39 -6.40 10.57
CA LEU A 72 19.83 -5.14 9.96
C LEU A 72 18.93 -4.78 8.77
N THR A 73 18.49 -3.53 8.71
CA THR A 73 17.84 -3.01 7.51
C THR A 73 18.88 -2.70 6.46
N THR A 74 18.75 -3.30 5.27
CA THR A 74 19.75 -3.22 4.20
C THR A 74 19.27 -2.47 2.97
N ALA A 75 17.95 -2.30 2.81
CA ALA A 75 17.38 -1.59 1.68
C ALA A 75 15.97 -1.06 1.99
N ARG A 76 15.51 -0.13 1.14
CA ARG A 76 14.13 0.34 1.07
C ARG A 76 13.50 -0.03 -0.28
N TYR A 77 12.20 -0.26 -0.27
CA TYR A 77 11.39 -0.49 -1.46
C TYR A 77 10.72 0.79 -1.93
N TYR A 78 10.76 0.97 -3.24
CA TYR A 78 10.04 2.01 -3.95
C TYR A 78 9.14 1.36 -5.00
N THR A 79 8.02 2.01 -5.29
CA THR A 79 7.23 1.63 -6.46
C THR A 79 8.01 1.93 -7.75
N PRO A 80 7.64 1.36 -8.91
CA PRO A 80 8.34 1.61 -10.18
C PRO A 80 8.50 3.08 -10.56
N LYS A 81 7.58 3.95 -10.12
CA LYS A 81 7.65 5.41 -10.30
C LYS A 81 8.40 6.15 -9.18
N GLY A 82 9.11 5.44 -8.31
CA GLY A 82 9.92 6.03 -7.25
C GLY A 82 9.14 6.53 -6.04
N ARG A 83 7.90 6.08 -5.80
CA ARG A 83 7.18 6.44 -4.58
C ARG A 83 7.71 5.61 -3.39
N PRO A 84 8.00 6.23 -2.24
CA PRO A 84 8.43 5.47 -1.06
C PRO A 84 7.24 4.67 -0.50
N ILE A 85 7.51 3.43 -0.07
CA ILE A 85 6.54 2.59 0.64
C ILE A 85 6.73 2.68 2.15
N GLN A 86 7.97 2.85 2.61
CA GLN A 86 8.33 2.89 4.02
C GLN A 86 7.63 4.04 4.75
N ALA A 87 6.96 3.76 5.86
CA ALA A 87 6.14 4.69 6.67
C ALA A 87 4.95 5.36 5.95
N THR A 88 4.81 5.19 4.63
CA THR A 88 3.73 5.78 3.82
C THR A 88 2.70 4.75 3.36
N GLY A 89 3.13 3.57 2.91
CA GLY A 89 2.26 2.56 2.29
C GLY A 89 1.74 2.95 0.91
N ILE A 90 0.86 2.12 0.38
CA ILE A 90 0.12 2.32 -0.87
C ILE A 90 -1.22 2.94 -0.54
N VAL A 91 -1.45 4.14 -1.07
CA VAL A 91 -2.77 4.79 -1.05
C VAL A 91 -3.61 4.23 -2.21
N PRO A 92 -4.79 3.65 -1.94
CA PRO A 92 -5.68 3.13 -2.99
C PRO A 92 -6.16 4.22 -3.95
N ASP A 93 -6.44 3.84 -5.20
CA ASP A 93 -7.09 4.73 -6.18
C ASP A 93 -8.55 5.01 -5.79
N MET A 94 -9.22 4.01 -5.20
CA MET A 94 -10.58 4.11 -4.69
C MET A 94 -10.61 3.72 -3.21
N ARG A 95 -10.72 4.72 -2.33
CA ARG A 95 -10.83 4.47 -0.89
C ARG A 95 -12.22 3.97 -0.56
N VAL A 96 -12.29 2.76 0.00
CA VAL A 96 -13.53 2.08 0.38
C VAL A 96 -13.35 1.55 1.79
N ASP A 97 -14.27 1.93 2.68
CA ASP A 97 -14.29 1.43 4.05
C ASP A 97 -14.58 -0.07 4.09
N GLU A 98 -14.32 -0.73 5.22
CA GLU A 98 -14.59 -2.17 5.32
C GLU A 98 -16.08 -2.53 5.44
N THR A 99 -16.94 -1.56 5.74
CA THR A 99 -18.40 -1.73 5.76
C THR A 99 -19.09 -0.50 5.19
N ALA A 100 -20.39 -0.62 4.89
CA ALA A 100 -21.21 0.48 4.38
C ALA A 100 -21.38 1.62 5.40
N GLU A 101 -21.29 1.29 6.68
CA GLU A 101 -21.42 2.21 7.81
C GLU A 101 -20.10 2.94 8.13
N GLY A 102 -18.98 2.49 7.54
CA GLY A 102 -17.64 3.05 7.71
C GLY A 102 -16.67 2.12 8.43
N ASP A 103 -15.39 2.52 8.50
CA ASP A 103 -14.34 1.75 9.19
C ASP A 103 -13.99 2.37 10.55
N ALA A 104 -14.81 2.12 11.57
CA ALA A 104 -14.49 2.59 12.93
C ALA A 104 -13.20 1.98 13.50
N LEU A 105 -12.76 0.83 12.98
CA LEU A 105 -11.51 0.19 13.38
C LEU A 105 -10.30 0.86 12.75
N ALA A 106 -10.46 1.73 11.76
CA ALA A 106 -9.37 2.48 11.15
C ALA A 106 -8.52 3.20 12.20
N VAL A 107 -9.15 3.74 13.25
CA VAL A 107 -8.48 4.46 14.35
C VAL A 107 -7.64 3.54 15.24
N LEU A 108 -7.96 2.24 15.28
CA LEU A 108 -7.22 1.23 16.05
C LEU A 108 -6.13 0.54 15.22
N ARG A 109 -6.10 0.74 13.89
CA ARG A 109 -5.06 0.14 13.05
C ARG A 109 -3.73 0.84 13.28
N VAL A 110 -2.75 0.04 13.66
CA VAL A 110 -1.36 0.48 13.73
C VAL A 110 -0.77 0.44 12.33
N ARG A 111 -0.16 1.54 11.88
CA ARG A 111 0.67 1.57 10.66
C ARG A 111 2.14 1.55 11.03
N GLU A 112 3.00 1.40 10.01
CA GLU A 112 4.45 1.43 10.21
C GLU A 112 4.90 2.73 10.90
N ALA A 113 4.39 3.88 10.43
CA ALA A 113 4.70 5.21 10.97
C ALA A 113 4.32 5.38 12.45
N ASP A 114 3.41 4.55 12.98
CA ASP A 114 2.93 4.65 14.35
C ASP A 114 3.80 3.82 15.32
N LEU A 115 4.74 3.00 14.82
CA LEU A 115 5.62 2.19 15.65
C LEU A 115 6.73 3.05 16.30
N GLN A 116 7.02 2.79 17.58
CA GLN A 116 8.01 3.54 18.38
C GLN A 116 9.43 3.57 17.80
N ARG A 117 9.81 2.57 16.98
CA ARG A 117 11.13 2.44 16.36
C ARG A 117 11.03 2.21 14.85
N HIS A 118 10.03 2.82 14.24
CA HIS A 118 9.83 2.77 12.80
C HIS A 118 10.96 3.49 12.06
N LEU A 119 11.14 3.16 10.78
CA LEU A 119 12.06 3.92 9.94
C LEU A 119 11.26 4.99 9.21
N ALA A 120 11.61 6.26 9.39
CA ALA A 120 10.97 7.37 8.71
C ALA A 120 11.02 7.23 7.18
N SER A 121 10.01 7.79 6.50
CA SER A 121 10.00 7.91 5.05
C SER A 121 11.05 8.92 4.57
N GLU A 122 11.52 8.78 3.33
CA GLU A 122 12.50 9.72 2.79
C GLU A 122 11.86 11.08 2.48
N GLY A 123 12.44 12.14 3.04
CA GLY A 123 11.90 13.50 2.93
C GLY A 123 11.00 13.91 4.10
N GLU A 124 10.69 13.00 5.02
CA GLU A 124 10.07 13.35 6.29
C GLU A 124 11.12 13.83 7.28
N SER A 125 11.07 15.12 7.63
CA SER A 125 11.59 15.57 8.93
C SER A 125 10.69 14.96 9.99
N ALA A 126 11.25 14.39 11.06
CA ALA A 126 10.50 13.78 12.15
C ALA A 126 9.30 14.66 12.53
N LYS A 127 8.09 14.25 12.11
CA LYS A 127 6.85 14.96 12.47
C LYS A 127 6.75 14.82 13.98
N THR A 128 7.12 15.88 14.70
CA THR A 128 6.87 15.97 16.14
C THR A 128 5.37 15.84 16.32
N GLN A 129 4.91 14.71 16.88
CA GLN A 129 3.54 14.52 17.32
C GLN A 129 3.25 15.51 18.46
N THR A 130 2.99 16.77 18.12
CA THR A 130 2.38 17.72 19.03
C THR A 130 0.88 17.52 18.92
N ALA A 131 0.39 16.45 19.55
CA ALA A 131 -1.04 16.23 19.71
C ALA A 131 -1.59 17.32 20.66
N THR A 132 -2.36 18.25 20.12
CA THR A 132 -3.10 19.23 20.93
C THR A 132 -4.09 18.51 21.87
N ALA A 133 -4.41 19.09 23.02
CA ALA A 133 -5.34 18.45 23.98
C ALA A 133 -6.72 18.12 23.37
N LYS A 134 -7.14 18.87 22.33
CA LYS A 134 -8.37 18.63 21.57
C LYS A 134 -8.29 17.36 20.72
N SER A 135 -7.16 17.12 20.04
CA SER A 135 -6.96 15.89 19.25
C SER A 135 -6.82 14.66 20.12
N GLN A 136 -6.33 14.80 21.36
CA GLN A 136 -6.23 13.68 22.30
C GLN A 136 -7.61 13.22 22.79
N LYS A 137 -8.51 14.15 23.13
CA LYS A 137 -9.87 13.82 23.57
C LYS A 137 -10.68 13.15 22.46
N GLU A 138 -10.63 13.71 21.25
CA GLU A 138 -11.30 13.14 20.07
C GLU A 138 -10.76 11.75 19.72
N ALA A 139 -9.44 11.52 19.84
CA ALA A 139 -8.83 10.21 19.63
C ALA A 139 -9.28 9.19 20.68
N ILE A 140 -9.38 9.58 21.96
CA ILE A 140 -9.86 8.68 23.03
C ILE A 140 -11.33 8.31 22.81
N GLU A 141 -12.19 9.28 22.48
CA GLU A 141 -13.61 9.02 22.20
C GLU A 141 -13.79 8.15 20.94
N ALA A 142 -12.97 8.36 19.90
CA ALA A 142 -12.96 7.50 18.71
C ALA A 142 -12.50 6.08 19.04
N GLN A 143 -11.45 5.91 19.85
CA GLN A 143 -10.99 4.60 20.33
C GLN A 143 -12.03 3.89 21.18
N GLN A 144 -12.73 4.59 22.07
CA GLN A 144 -13.81 4.02 22.89
C GLN A 144 -14.99 3.56 22.02
N ARG A 145 -15.39 4.37 21.04
CA ARG A 145 -16.44 3.98 20.07
C ARG A 145 -16.01 2.78 19.23
N ALA A 146 -14.77 2.79 18.74
CA ALA A 146 -14.21 1.67 17.98
C ALA A 146 -14.16 0.38 18.81
N ALA A 147 -13.72 0.46 20.07
CA ALA A 147 -13.67 -0.66 20.99
C ALA A 147 -15.05 -1.21 21.36
N ALA A 148 -16.07 -0.34 21.48
CA ALA A 148 -17.45 -0.77 21.67
C ALA A 148 -17.97 -1.52 20.44
N GLN A 149 -17.71 -1.00 19.23
CA GLN A 149 -18.12 -1.66 17.98
C GLN A 149 -17.37 -2.97 17.73
N LEU A 150 -16.15 -3.12 18.22
CA LEU A 150 -15.34 -4.35 18.11
C LEU A 150 -15.97 -5.56 18.81
N LYS A 151 -16.74 -5.33 19.89
CA LYS A 151 -17.37 -6.41 20.67
C LYS A 151 -18.53 -7.07 19.93
N ASP A 152 -19.27 -6.30 19.15
CA ASP A 152 -20.49 -6.76 18.48
C ASP A 152 -20.26 -7.09 16.99
N ARG A 153 -19.08 -6.78 16.45
CA ARG A 153 -18.77 -6.98 15.03
C ARG A 153 -18.32 -8.42 14.78
N LYS A 154 -18.98 -9.07 13.81
CA LYS A 154 -18.53 -10.36 13.28
C LYS A 154 -17.14 -10.22 12.64
N PRO A 155 -16.28 -11.23 12.73
CA PRO A 155 -15.04 -11.27 11.95
C PRO A 155 -15.33 -11.02 10.47
N LEU A 156 -14.46 -10.27 9.82
CA LEU A 156 -14.54 -10.07 8.37
C LEU A 156 -14.29 -11.39 7.65
N ASP A 157 -15.21 -11.75 6.78
CA ASP A 157 -15.09 -12.92 5.90
C ASP A 157 -14.80 -12.44 4.48
N TYR A 158 -13.51 -12.33 4.17
CA TYR A 158 -13.03 -11.83 2.88
C TYR A 158 -13.44 -12.75 1.74
N GLY A 159 -13.98 -12.17 0.67
CA GLY A 159 -14.45 -12.95 -0.48
C GLY A 159 -15.87 -13.51 -0.32
N SER A 160 -16.49 -13.36 0.84
CA SER A 160 -17.89 -13.74 1.06
C SER A 160 -18.84 -12.76 0.35
N LYS A 161 -20.13 -13.09 0.35
CA LYS A 161 -21.18 -12.18 -0.16
C LYS A 161 -21.34 -10.92 0.69
N ASP A 162 -20.86 -10.98 1.94
CA ASP A 162 -20.95 -9.89 2.91
C ASP A 162 -19.68 -9.01 2.90
N ASP A 163 -18.69 -9.36 2.07
CA ASP A 163 -17.48 -8.54 1.87
C ASP A 163 -17.86 -7.27 1.09
N PHE A 164 -17.96 -6.17 1.83
CA PHE A 164 -18.36 -4.89 1.29
C PHE A 164 -17.36 -4.34 0.26
N GLN A 165 -16.05 -4.49 0.49
CA GLN A 165 -15.03 -4.02 -0.46
C GLN A 165 -15.09 -4.83 -1.77
N LEU A 166 -15.32 -6.14 -1.67
CA LEU A 166 -15.55 -6.97 -2.85
C LEU A 166 -16.84 -6.55 -3.58
N ALA A 167 -17.93 -6.30 -2.87
CA ALA A 167 -19.16 -5.80 -3.46
C ALA A 167 -18.94 -4.49 -4.23
N GLN A 168 -18.14 -3.56 -3.67
CA GLN A 168 -17.75 -2.33 -4.34
C GLN A 168 -16.89 -2.56 -5.59
N ALA A 169 -15.96 -3.52 -5.56
CA ALA A 169 -15.17 -3.88 -6.74
C ALA A 169 -16.06 -4.45 -7.86
N ILE A 170 -17.06 -5.27 -7.50
CA ILE A 170 -18.05 -5.79 -8.45
C ILE A 170 -18.91 -4.64 -9.02
N ASN A 171 -19.33 -3.68 -8.19
CA ASN A 171 -20.06 -2.50 -8.65
C ASN A 171 -19.23 -1.71 -9.66
N HIS A 172 -17.94 -1.51 -9.38
CA HIS A 172 -17.01 -0.86 -10.30
C HIS A 172 -16.96 -1.56 -11.66
N PHE A 173 -16.81 -2.90 -11.68
CA PHE A 173 -16.81 -3.66 -12.93
C PHE A 173 -18.15 -3.59 -13.69
N LYS A 174 -19.27 -3.46 -12.98
CA LYS A 174 -20.61 -3.30 -13.57
C LYS A 174 -20.91 -1.86 -14.01
N GLY A 175 -19.99 -0.92 -13.80
CA GLY A 175 -20.24 0.52 -14.04
C GLY A 175 -21.26 1.13 -13.08
N GLN A 176 -21.52 0.48 -11.95
CA GLN A 176 -22.42 0.96 -10.90
C GLN A 176 -21.68 1.92 -9.96
N PRO A 177 -22.40 2.83 -9.27
CA PRO A 177 -21.78 3.71 -8.29
C PRO A 177 -21.05 2.93 -7.20
N VAL A 178 -19.82 3.32 -6.91
CA VAL A 178 -19.03 2.78 -5.79
C VAL A 178 -19.20 3.69 -4.58
N GLN A 179 -19.49 3.09 -3.44
CA GLN A 179 -19.53 3.80 -2.16
C GLN A 179 -18.11 4.01 -1.65
N LEU A 180 -17.61 5.22 -1.85
CA LEU A 180 -16.31 5.65 -1.34
C LEU A 180 -16.38 6.01 0.15
N ALA A 181 -15.25 5.84 0.83
CA ALA A 181 -15.08 6.27 2.22
C ALA A 181 -15.36 7.77 2.38
N LYS A 182 -16.09 8.15 3.44
CA LYS A 182 -16.43 9.56 3.71
C LYS A 182 -15.24 10.30 4.33
N ALA A 183 -14.48 11.05 3.50
CA ALA A 183 -13.43 12.06 3.79
C ALA A 183 -12.30 11.66 4.78
N GLU A 184 -11.09 11.38 4.30
CA GLU A 184 -9.93 12.31 4.24
C GLU A 184 -9.27 12.63 5.59
N LEU A 185 -8.29 11.80 5.96
CA LEU A 185 -7.07 12.31 6.60
C LEU A 185 -6.15 12.79 5.48
N ASP A 186 -6.31 14.06 5.10
CA ASP A 186 -5.33 14.81 4.34
C ASP A 186 -4.02 14.93 5.14
N ALA A 187 -2.98 14.21 4.70
CA ALA A 187 -1.59 14.51 5.05
C ALA A 187 -0.54 13.86 4.14
N ASP A 188 -0.85 12.84 3.32
CA ASP A 188 0.20 12.11 2.57
C ASP A 188 -0.19 11.85 1.11
N LYS A 189 -0.45 12.91 0.34
CA LYS A 189 -0.17 12.82 -1.10
C LYS A 189 1.35 12.84 -1.23
N PRO A 190 2.03 11.77 -1.68
CA PRO A 190 3.48 11.82 -1.83
C PRO A 190 3.82 12.96 -2.77
N ALA A 191 4.74 13.84 -2.34
CA ALA A 191 5.34 14.81 -3.25
C ALA A 191 5.88 14.07 -4.48
N ALA A 192 5.74 14.68 -5.66
CA ALA A 192 6.28 14.12 -6.89
C ALA A 192 7.74 13.69 -6.67
N PRO A 193 8.14 12.50 -7.16
CA PRO A 193 9.47 11.96 -6.89
C PRO A 193 10.53 12.96 -7.37
N LYS A 194 11.42 13.35 -6.47
CA LYS A 194 12.68 13.98 -6.87
C LYS A 194 13.46 12.92 -7.65
N THR A 195 13.84 13.23 -8.88
CA THR A 195 14.67 12.36 -9.71
C THR A 195 15.90 11.94 -8.93
N LEU A 196 16.07 10.62 -8.74
CA LEU A 196 17.26 10.05 -8.12
C LEU A 196 18.48 10.37 -9.01
N PRO A 197 19.62 10.81 -8.43
CA PRO A 197 20.85 10.94 -9.19
C PRO A 197 21.29 9.56 -9.70
N GLY A 198 21.28 9.37 -11.03
CA GLY A 198 21.74 8.15 -11.69
C GLY A 198 20.80 7.52 -12.72
N THR A 199 19.59 8.02 -12.93
CA THR A 199 18.68 7.52 -13.98
C THR A 199 18.70 8.41 -15.23
N GLU A 200 19.82 8.47 -15.93
CA GLU A 200 19.82 8.84 -17.35
C GLU A 200 19.49 7.58 -18.17
N THR A 201 18.20 7.34 -18.42
CA THR A 201 17.80 6.42 -19.49
C THR A 201 17.76 7.21 -20.79
N LYS A 202 18.91 7.35 -21.45
CA LYS A 202 18.93 7.66 -22.88
C LYS A 202 18.47 6.38 -23.62
N PRO A 203 17.40 6.42 -24.43
CA PRO A 203 17.00 5.26 -25.22
C PRO A 203 18.13 4.89 -26.21
N PRO A 204 18.40 3.60 -26.47
CA PRO A 204 19.38 3.21 -27.47
C PRO A 204 18.89 3.62 -28.87
N GLU A 205 19.73 4.34 -29.61
CA GLU A 205 19.50 4.65 -31.02
C GLU A 205 19.51 3.34 -31.83
N ILE A 206 18.35 2.99 -32.41
CA ILE A 206 18.25 1.92 -33.39
C ILE A 206 18.67 2.50 -34.74
N LYS A 207 19.90 2.22 -35.17
CA LYS A 207 20.30 2.45 -36.57
C LYS A 207 19.58 1.43 -37.47
N ALA A 208 18.73 1.92 -38.37
CA ALA A 208 18.15 1.11 -39.43
C ALA A 208 19.24 0.67 -40.43
N PRO A 209 19.14 -0.53 -41.04
CA PRO A 209 20.10 -0.99 -42.04
C PRO A 209 19.92 -0.21 -43.36
N ALA A 210 21.05 0.14 -43.97
CA ALA A 210 21.10 0.79 -45.28
C ALA A 210 20.51 -0.11 -46.37
N LYS A 211 19.72 0.50 -47.27
CA LYS A 211 19.46 -0.03 -48.62
C LYS A 211 20.57 0.41 -49.55
#